data_AF-A0A6C2UBM4-F1
#
_entry.id   AF-A0A6C2UBM4-F1
#
_cell.length_a   1.000
_cell.length_b   1.000
_cell.length_c   1.000
_cell.angle_alpha   90.00
_cell.angle_beta   90.00
_cell.angle_gamma   90.00
#
_symmetry.space_group_name_H-M   'P 1'
#
loop_
_entity.id
_entity.type
_entity.pdbx_description
1 polymer ?
#
loop_
_entity_poly.entity_id
_entity_poly.type
_entity_poly.pdbx_seq_one_letter_code
_entity_poly.pdbx_strand_id
1 'polypeptide(L)'
;MNNEFKVLPKWLINLFLWIGLCAGIAVRSLMLLNRANPEAAVWVWRFAMFSYFIFFAYRYIIGRRRKGVVTRHGLIEKIQAAEQLDETTRDATTYILRSIVRSKELFNYAFICALSLIALVLDFFAD
;
A
#
# COMPACT_ATOMS: atom_id res chain seq x y z
N MET A 1 11.43 26.07 -1.22
CA MET A 1 10.64 24.98 -0.59
C MET A 1 11.09 23.65 -1.17
N ASN A 2 11.78 22.83 -0.38
CA ASN A 2 12.32 21.54 -0.83
C ASN A 2 11.19 20.60 -1.27
N ASN A 3 11.34 20.04 -2.48
CA ASN A 3 10.38 19.12 -3.10
C ASN A 3 10.24 17.76 -2.34
N GLU A 4 10.98 17.61 -1.23
CA GLU A 4 11.09 16.42 -0.40
C GLU A 4 9.83 16.16 0.46
N PHE A 5 9.09 17.22 0.82
CA PHE A 5 7.89 17.13 1.67
C PHE A 5 6.57 17.11 0.89
N LYS A 6 6.62 16.86 -0.42
CA LYS A 6 5.43 16.85 -1.28
C LYS A 6 4.73 15.50 -1.21
N VAL A 7 3.55 15.48 -0.60
CA VAL A 7 2.66 14.31 -0.62
C VAL A 7 2.11 14.10 -2.03
N LEU A 8 2.04 12.85 -2.47
CA LEU A 8 1.51 12.49 -3.77
C LEU A 8 0.05 12.96 -4.00
N PRO A 9 -0.34 13.26 -5.25
CA PRO A 9 -1.68 13.70 -5.55
C PRO A 9 -2.73 12.61 -5.29
N LYS A 10 -3.98 13.00 -4.96
CA LYS A 10 -5.04 12.07 -4.51
C LYS A 10 -5.38 11.03 -5.59
N TRP A 11 -5.43 11.46 -6.86
CA TRP A 11 -5.75 10.57 -7.98
C TRP A 11 -4.73 9.42 -8.11
N LEU A 12 -3.44 9.71 -7.89
CA LEU A 12 -2.39 8.70 -7.99
C LEU A 12 -2.47 7.69 -6.85
N ILE A 13 -2.76 8.15 -5.63
CA ILE A 13 -3.00 7.26 -4.48
C ILE A 13 -4.19 6.34 -4.76
N ASN A 14 -5.27 6.88 -5.33
CA ASN A 14 -6.45 6.10 -5.69
C ASN A 14 -6.16 5.11 -6.85
N LEU A 15 -5.33 5.47 -7.82
CA LEU A 15 -4.92 4.57 -8.89
C LEU A 15 -4.20 3.34 -8.32
N PHE A 16 -3.18 3.54 -7.49
CA PHE A 16 -2.46 2.43 -6.86
C PHE A 16 -3.35 1.64 -5.90
N LEU A 17 -4.32 2.28 -5.23
CA LEU A 17 -5.35 1.60 -4.47
C LEU A 17 -6.10 0.61 -5.38
N TRP A 18 -6.68 1.08 -6.48
CA TRP A 18 -7.43 0.22 -7.41
C TRP A 18 -6.59 -0.91 -8.00
N ILE A 19 -5.34 -0.66 -8.38
CA ILE A 19 -4.41 -1.72 -8.83
C ILE A 19 -4.25 -2.80 -7.76
N GLY A 20 -4.04 -2.40 -6.50
CA GLY A 20 -3.91 -3.33 -5.38
C GLY A 20 -5.19 -4.13 -5.11
N LEU A 21 -6.37 -3.50 -5.22
CA LEU A 21 -7.66 -4.18 -5.05
C LEU A 21 -7.91 -5.21 -6.16
N CYS A 22 -7.71 -4.83 -7.43
CA CYS A 22 -7.86 -5.73 -8.57
C CYS A 22 -6.90 -6.91 -8.49
N ALA A 23 -5.64 -6.67 -8.11
CA ALA A 23 -4.66 -7.72 -7.90
C ALA A 23 -5.07 -8.66 -6.75
N GLY A 24 -5.56 -8.09 -5.64
CA GLY A 24 -6.10 -8.83 -4.51
C GLY A 24 -7.22 -9.78 -4.92
N ILE A 25 -8.23 -9.27 -5.64
CA ILE A 25 -9.33 -10.08 -6.18
C ILE A 25 -8.77 -11.19 -7.07
N ALA A 26 -7.96 -10.84 -8.06
CA ALA A 26 -7.44 -11.78 -9.07
C ALA A 26 -6.66 -12.96 -8.44
N VAL A 27 -5.79 -12.68 -7.45
CA VAL A 27 -5.06 -13.74 -6.73
C VAL A 27 -6.02 -14.62 -5.93
N ARG A 28 -6.99 -14.03 -5.24
CA ARG A 28 -7.92 -14.78 -4.38
C ARG A 28 -8.92 -15.62 -5.19
N SER A 29 -9.30 -15.18 -6.38
CA SER A 29 -10.15 -15.96 -7.29
C SER A 29 -9.43 -17.09 -8.02
N LEU A 30 -8.10 -17.17 -7.92
CA LEU A 30 -7.30 -18.03 -8.81
C LEU A 30 -7.61 -19.52 -8.63
N MET A 31 -7.77 -20.01 -7.40
CA MET A 31 -8.08 -21.42 -7.15
C MET A 31 -9.45 -21.81 -7.74
N LEU A 32 -10.47 -20.99 -7.51
CA LEU A 32 -11.82 -21.18 -8.08
C LEU A 32 -11.79 -21.13 -9.61
N LEU A 33 -11.08 -20.15 -10.18
CA LEU A 33 -10.97 -20.02 -11.63
C LEU A 33 -10.18 -21.16 -12.24
N ASN A 34 -9.16 -21.68 -11.56
CA ASN A 34 -8.37 -22.81 -12.04
C ASN A 34 -9.19 -24.11 -12.09
N ARG A 35 -10.18 -24.28 -11.20
CA ARG A 35 -11.15 -25.39 -11.30
C ARG A 35 -12.08 -25.24 -12.51
N ALA A 36 -12.55 -24.02 -12.79
CA ALA A 36 -13.52 -23.77 -13.86
C ALA A 36 -12.90 -23.64 -15.26
N ASN A 37 -11.76 -22.96 -15.38
CA ASN A 37 -11.04 -22.73 -16.62
C ASN A 37 -9.53 -22.50 -16.33
N PRO A 38 -8.70 -23.56 -16.41
CA PRO A 38 -7.27 -23.49 -16.15
C PRO A 38 -6.52 -22.50 -17.05
N GLU A 39 -6.89 -22.39 -18.33
CA GLU A 39 -6.22 -21.48 -19.26
C GLU A 39 -6.45 -20.01 -18.88
N ALA A 40 -7.70 -19.66 -18.53
CA ALA A 40 -8.03 -18.33 -18.02
C ALA A 40 -7.28 -18.02 -16.71
N ALA A 41 -7.12 -19.01 -15.83
CA ALA A 41 -6.39 -18.87 -14.57
C ALA A 41 -4.92 -18.46 -14.79
N VAL A 42 -4.25 -18.99 -15.81
CA VAL A 42 -2.86 -18.59 -16.15
C VAL A 42 -2.78 -17.10 -16.52
N TRP A 43 -3.71 -16.60 -17.32
CA TRP A 43 -3.74 -15.19 -17.70
C TRP A 43 -4.05 -14.28 -16.52
N VAL A 44 -5.02 -14.67 -15.69
CA VAL A 44 -5.39 -13.94 -14.47
C VAL A 44 -4.22 -13.91 -13.48
N TRP A 45 -3.49 -15.02 -13.32
CA TRP A 45 -2.29 -15.07 -12.47
C TRP A 45 -1.21 -14.09 -12.95
N ARG A 46 -0.93 -14.06 -14.26
CA ARG A 46 0.06 -13.11 -14.84
C ARG A 46 -0.34 -11.66 -14.57
N PHE A 47 -1.61 -11.32 -14.81
CA PHE A 47 -2.14 -9.99 -14.52
C PHE A 47 -2.04 -9.64 -13.03
N ALA A 48 -2.39 -10.59 -12.16
CA ALA A 48 -2.36 -10.39 -10.71
C ALA A 48 -0.94 -10.15 -10.20
N MET A 49 0.03 -10.96 -10.65
CA MET A 49 1.44 -10.81 -10.27
C MET A 49 2.04 -9.49 -10.74
N PHE A 50 1.75 -9.08 -11.98
CA PHE A 50 2.21 -7.79 -12.50
C PHE A 50 1.61 -6.61 -11.71
N SER A 51 0.31 -6.68 -11.42
CA SER A 51 -0.38 -5.65 -10.64
C SER A 51 0.14 -5.58 -9.20
N TYR A 52 0.42 -6.73 -8.56
CA TYR A 52 1.07 -6.78 -7.26
C TYR A 52 2.48 -6.22 -7.27
N PHE A 53 3.29 -6.52 -8.29
CA PHE A 53 4.62 -5.94 -8.40
C PHE A 53 4.56 -4.41 -8.39
N ILE A 54 3.71 -3.82 -9.23
CA ILE A 54 3.52 -2.36 -9.29
C ILE A 54 3.03 -1.82 -7.95
N PHE A 55 2.01 -2.46 -7.36
CA PHE A 55 1.41 -2.02 -6.10
C PHE A 55 2.41 -2.05 -4.94
N PHE A 56 3.14 -3.15 -4.77
CA PHE A 56 4.11 -3.29 -3.68
C PHE A 56 5.36 -2.45 -3.91
N ALA A 57 5.81 -2.27 -5.15
CA ALA A 57 6.90 -1.34 -5.47
C ALA A 57 6.53 0.10 -5.07
N TYR A 58 5.31 0.54 -5.40
CA TYR A 58 4.78 1.83 -4.94
C TYR A 58 4.79 1.95 -3.41
N ARG A 59 4.25 0.95 -2.71
CA ARG A 59 4.23 0.94 -1.23
C ARG A 59 5.63 0.98 -0.62
N TYR A 60 6.56 0.24 -1.21
CA TYR A 60 7.95 0.23 -0.78
C TYR A 60 8.59 1.61 -0.93
N ILE A 61 8.42 2.28 -2.07
CA ILE A 61 8.98 3.62 -2.31
C ILE A 61 8.45 4.63 -1.29
N ILE A 62 7.15 4.63 -1.01
CA ILE A 62 6.55 5.54 -0.02
C ILE A 62 7.01 5.23 1.40
N GLY A 63 7.08 3.95 1.78
CA GLY A 63 7.65 3.52 3.06
C GLY A 63 9.10 3.98 3.22
N ARG A 64 9.92 3.79 2.18
CA ARG A 64 11.33 4.21 2.17
C ARG A 64 11.49 5.72 2.29
N ARG A 65 10.67 6.51 1.58
CA ARG A 65 10.67 7.98 1.71
C ARG A 65 10.29 8.43 3.12
N ARG A 66 9.23 7.86 3.71
CA ARG A 66 8.84 8.16 5.09
C ARG A 66 9.98 7.86 6.08
N LYS A 67 10.57 6.66 5.98
CA LYS A 67 11.71 6.27 6.82
C LYS A 67 12.90 7.20 6.63
N GLY A 68 13.24 7.53 5.38
CA GLY A 68 14.34 8.42 5.05
C GLY A 68 14.18 9.82 5.65
N VAL A 69 12.98 10.41 5.61
CA VAL A 69 12.71 11.72 6.22
C VAL A 69 12.85 11.67 7.75
N VAL A 70 12.35 10.62 8.40
CA VAL A 70 12.51 10.44 9.85
C VAL A 70 13.98 10.36 10.24
N THR A 71 14.78 9.52 9.54
CA THR A 71 16.19 9.31 9.87
C THR A 71 17.09 10.49 9.49
N ARG A 72 16.87 11.11 8.32
CA ARG A 72 17.71 12.20 7.81
C ARG A 72 17.58 13.47 8.64
N HIS A 73 16.39 13.74 9.17
CA HIS A 73 16.13 14.93 9.98
C HIS A 73 16.20 14.66 11.48
N GLY A 74 16.55 13.44 11.91
CA GLY A 74 16.60 13.08 13.34
C GLY A 74 15.29 13.42 14.06
N LEU A 75 14.14 13.17 13.41
CA LEU A 75 12.86 13.70 13.89
C LEU A 75 12.50 13.17 15.27
N ILE A 76 12.85 11.91 15.56
CA ILE A 76 12.53 11.27 16.84
C ILE A 76 13.34 11.94 17.95
N GLU A 77 14.64 12.13 17.74
CA GLU A 77 15.57 12.71 18.69
C GLU A 77 15.21 14.16 19.00
N LYS A 78 14.92 14.96 17.96
CA LYS A 78 14.51 16.37 18.11
C LYS A 78 13.19 16.53 18.86
N ILE A 79 12.21 15.65 18.60
CA ILE A 79 10.93 15.68 19.32
C ILE A 79 11.12 15.24 20.78
N GLN A 80 11.93 14.21 21.04
CA GLN A 80 12.19 13.70 22.40
C GLN A 80 12.96 14.70 23.27
N ALA A 81 13.88 15.46 22.69
CA ALA A 81 14.66 16.48 23.41
C ALA A 81 13.83 17.72 23.82
N ALA A 82 12.53 17.78 23.47
CA ALA A 82 11.67 18.94 23.65
C ALA A 82 12.28 20.25 23.10
N GLU A 83 13.16 20.13 22.10
CA GLU A 83 13.71 21.28 21.39
C GLU A 83 12.57 22.03 20.71
N GLN A 84 12.64 23.36 20.69
CA GLN A 84 11.72 24.15 19.89
C GLN A 84 11.82 23.68 18.44
N LEU A 85 10.71 23.15 17.90
CA LEU A 85 10.66 22.63 16.54
C LEU A 85 10.92 23.77 15.57
N ASP A 86 12.12 23.78 14.99
CA ASP A 86 12.41 24.64 13.84
C ASP A 86 11.43 24.35 12.69
N GLU A 87 11.32 25.30 11.77
CA GLU A 87 10.36 25.22 10.67
C GLU A 87 10.55 23.94 9.82
N THR A 88 11.80 23.51 9.63
CA THR A 88 12.14 22.31 8.87
C THR A 88 11.64 21.03 9.55
N THR A 89 11.84 20.91 10.87
CA THR A 89 11.43 19.74 11.66
C THR A 89 9.91 19.69 11.77
N ARG A 90 9.25 20.84 11.91
CA ARG A 90 7.78 20.96 11.87
C ARG A 90 7.22 20.50 10.53
N ASP A 91 7.80 20.93 9.42
CA ASP A 91 7.37 20.56 8.07
C ASP A 91 7.57 19.07 7.77
N ALA A 92 8.74 18.53 8.14
CA ALA A 92 9.05 17.12 8.00
C ALA A 92 8.10 16.24 8.82
N THR A 93 7.83 16.61 10.08
CA THR A 93 6.86 15.91 10.95
C THR A 93 5.46 15.98 10.37
N THR A 94 5.03 17.15 9.91
CA THR A 94 3.73 17.35 9.27
C THR A 94 3.60 16.52 8.00
N TYR A 95 4.66 16.40 7.20
CA TYR A 95 4.70 15.52 6.03
C TYR A 95 4.50 14.05 6.40
N ILE A 96 5.22 13.54 7.42
CA ILE A 96 5.07 12.15 7.86
C ILE A 96 3.64 11.87 8.31
N LEU A 97 3.08 12.73 9.17
CA LEU A 97 1.72 12.57 9.68
C LEU A 97 0.68 12.62 8.56
N ARG A 98 0.77 13.63 7.67
CA ARG A 98 -0.12 13.73 6.49
C ARG A 98 0.02 12.53 5.56
N SER A 99 1.24 12.04 5.35
CA SER A 99 1.49 10.87 4.52
C SER A 99 0.89 9.60 5.12
N ILE A 100 0.92 9.43 6.45
CA ILE A 100 0.31 8.28 7.13
C ILE A 100 -1.21 8.35 7.02
N VAL A 101 -1.83 9.48 7.41
CA VAL A 101 -3.29 9.67 7.42
C VAL A 101 -3.89 9.54 6.01
N ARG A 102 -3.20 10.05 4.99
CA ARG A 102 -3.70 9.97 3.61
C ARG A 102 -3.55 8.58 2.99
N SER A 103 -2.67 7.75 3.55
CA SER A 103 -2.39 6.45 2.97
C SER A 103 -3.55 5.48 3.23
N LYS A 104 -4.02 4.81 2.19
CA LYS A 104 -5.12 3.82 2.25
C LYS A 104 -4.58 2.43 2.65
N GLU A 105 -3.62 2.37 3.57
CA GLU A 105 -2.93 1.11 3.92
C GLU A 105 -3.85 0.17 4.68
N LEU A 106 -4.49 0.68 5.73
CA LEU A 106 -5.40 -0.09 6.56
C LEU A 106 -6.57 -0.65 5.75
N PHE A 107 -7.12 0.15 4.83
CA PHE A 107 -8.19 -0.31 3.95
C PHE A 107 -7.71 -1.47 3.05
N ASN A 108 -6.52 -1.39 2.47
CA ASN A 108 -5.99 -2.48 1.66
C ASN A 108 -5.76 -3.75 2.46
N TYR A 109 -5.25 -3.64 3.68
CA TYR A 109 -5.03 -4.80 4.54
C TYR A 109 -6.36 -5.43 4.96
N ALA A 110 -7.34 -4.62 5.35
CA ALA A 110 -8.68 -5.11 5.67
C ALA A 110 -9.34 -5.79 4.47
N PHE A 111 -9.25 -5.19 3.28
CA PHE A 111 -9.81 -5.74 2.04
C PHE A 111 -9.15 -7.07 1.66
N ILE A 112 -7.82 -7.15 1.69
CA ILE A 112 -7.10 -8.39 1.41
C ILE A 112 -7.46 -9.47 2.43
N CYS A 113 -7.55 -9.12 3.72
CA CYS A 113 -7.93 -10.04 4.78
C CYS A 113 -9.34 -10.61 4.53
N ALA A 114 -10.33 -9.74 4.30
CA ALA A 114 -11.71 -10.13 4.01
C ALA A 114 -11.80 -11.02 2.77
N LEU A 115 -11.15 -10.65 1.65
CA LEU A 115 -11.13 -11.47 0.45
C LEU A 115 -10.45 -12.83 0.67
N SER A 116 -9.40 -12.88 1.48
CA SER A 116 -8.71 -14.15 1.78
C SER A 116 -9.62 -15.09 2.56
N LEU A 117 -10.38 -14.56 3.52
CA LEU A 117 -11.38 -15.34 4.25
C LEU A 117 -12.49 -15.82 3.32
N ILE A 118 -13.04 -14.93 2.48
CA ILE A 118 -14.07 -15.29 1.50
C ILE A 118 -13.57 -16.37 0.54
N ALA A 119 -12.37 -16.22 -0.01
CA ALA A 119 -11.79 -17.20 -0.92
C ALA A 119 -11.59 -18.56 -0.25
N LEU A 120 -11.12 -18.58 1.00
CA LEU A 120 -10.97 -19.81 1.77
C LEU A 120 -12.32 -20.50 2.02
N VAL A 121 -13.34 -19.74 2.41
CA VAL A 121 -14.70 -20.27 2.63
C VAL A 121 -15.28 -20.82 1.34
N LEU A 122 -15.16 -20.08 0.24
CA LEU A 122 -15.64 -20.54 -1.07
C LEU A 122 -14.90 -21.78 -1.55
N ASP A 123 -13.58 -21.83 -1.41
CA ASP A 123 -12.78 -22.99 -1.81
C ASP A 123 -13.12 -24.24 -0.98
N PHE A 124 -13.42 -24.05 0.31
CA PHE A 124 -13.84 -25.12 1.23
C PHE A 124 -15.23 -25.68 0.91
N PHE A 125 -16.18 -24.84 0.50
CA PHE A 125 -17.54 -25.28 0.12
C PHE A 125 -17.68 -25.63 -1.37
N ALA A 126 -16.69 -25.35 -2.20
CA ALA A 126 -16.69 -25.66 -3.63
C ALA A 126 -16.33 -27.13 -3.93
N ASP A 127 -16.63 -28.04 -3.00
CA ASP A 127 -16.61 -29.50 -3.20
C ASP A 127 -17.51 -29.92 -4.38
#